data_AF-A0A0E3LVA5-F1
#
_entry.id   AF-A0A0E3LVA5-F1
#
_cell.length_a   1.000
_cell.length_b   1.000
_cell.length_c   1.000
_cell.angle_alpha   90.00
_cell.angle_beta   90.00
_cell.angle_gamma   90.00
#
_symmetry.space_group_name_H-M   'P 1'
#
loop_
_entity.id
_entity.type
_entity.pdbx_description
1 polymer ?
#
loop_
_entity_poly.entity_id
_entity_poly.type
_entity_poly.pdbx_seq_one_letter_code
_entity_poly.pdbx_strand_id
1 'polypeptide(L)' 'MEQIDCRKIAVILPAYNEEVSIGSAVLLARKYADRVIVVDDGSTDRTAELAAIAGAGPDRILSLRS' A
#
# COMPACT_ATOMS: atom_id res chain seq x y z
N MET A 1 24.28 -4.16 -21.42
CA MET A 1 23.28 -3.09 -21.56
C MET A 1 22.27 -3.29 -20.45
N GLU A 2 22.29 -2.45 -19.42
CA GLU A 2 21.15 -2.39 -18.49
C GLU A 2 19.95 -1.86 -19.26
N GLN A 3 18.85 -2.62 -19.26
CA GLN A 3 17.57 -2.08 -19.70
C GLN A 3 17.15 -1.01 -18.69
N ILE A 4 17.05 0.24 -19.14
CA ILE A 4 16.39 1.29 -18.36
C ILE A 4 14.89 1.05 -18.49
N ASP A 5 14.31 0.59 -17.38
CA ASP A 5 12.88 0.36 -17.22
C ASP A 5 12.11 1.68 -17.34
N CYS A 6 11.30 1.78 -18.38
CA CYS A 6 10.54 2.97 -18.73
C CYS A 6 9.33 3.14 -17.80
N ARG A 7 9.56 3.92 -16.73
CA ARG A 7 8.62 4.42 -15.69
C ARG A 7 8.13 3.38 -14.68
N LYS A 8 8.82 3.35 -13.53
CA LYS A 8 8.31 2.70 -12.31
C LYS A 8 7.16 3.52 -11.74
N ILE A 9 5.95 2.97 -11.74
CA ILE A 9 4.76 3.61 -11.18
C ILE A 9 4.67 3.26 -9.70
N ALA A 10 4.48 4.29 -8.88
CA ALA A 10 4.16 4.14 -7.46
C ALA A 10 2.74 4.65 -7.20
N VAL A 11 1.97 3.89 -6.43
CA VAL A 11 0.64 4.27 -5.94
C VAL A 11 0.71 4.46 -4.43
N ILE A 12 0.18 5.57 -3.95
CA ILE A 12 0.04 5.88 -2.53
C ILE A 12 -1.43 5.76 -2.16
N LEU A 13 -1.73 4.96 -1.14
CA LEU A 13 -3.07 4.72 -0.62
C LEU A 13 -3.14 5.26 0.82
N PRO A 14 -3.75 6.44 1.06
CA PRO A 14 -4.11 6.84 2.41
C PRO A 14 -5.20 5.90 2.94
N ALA A 15 -5.10 5.50 4.20
CA ALA A 15 -6.04 4.60 4.83
C ALA A 15 -6.28 4.99 6.29
N TYR A 16 -7.54 4.93 6.72
CA TYR A 16 -7.95 5.11 8.12
C TYR A 16 -9.20 4.27 8.38
N ASN A 17 -9.08 3.22 9.18
CA ASN A 17 -10.15 2.26 9.48
C ASN A 17 -10.81 1.64 8.24
N GLU A 18 -9.98 1.19 7.29
CA GLU A 18 -10.37 0.62 6.00
C GLU A 18 -10.20 -0.92 5.96
N GLU A 19 -10.33 -1.63 7.09
CA GLU A 19 -10.07 -3.09 7.14
C GLU A 19 -10.92 -3.91 6.14
N VAL A 20 -12.10 -3.40 5.76
CA VAL A 20 -12.98 -4.07 4.79
C VAL A 20 -12.50 -3.90 3.34
N SER A 21 -11.85 -2.78 3.01
CA SER A 21 -11.60 -2.35 1.63
C SER A 21 -10.12 -2.41 1.23
N ILE A 22 -9.20 -2.20 2.18
CA ILE A 22 -7.78 -1.93 1.93
C ILE A 22 -7.10 -3.07 1.17
N GLY A 23 -7.43 -4.32 1.47
CA GLY A 23 -6.85 -5.47 0.79
C GLY A 23 -7.17 -5.49 -0.71
N SER A 24 -8.43 -5.20 -1.06
CA SER A 24 -8.85 -5.12 -2.46
C SER A 24 -8.21 -3.94 -3.19
N ALA A 25 -8.07 -2.78 -2.53
CA ALA A 25 -7.41 -1.61 -3.08
C ALA A 25 -5.93 -1.88 -3.38
N VAL A 26 -5.20 -2.50 -2.45
CA VAL A 26 -3.80 -2.89 -2.63
C VAL A 26 -3.66 -3.90 -3.78
N LEU A 27 -4.50 -4.95 -3.81
CA LEU A 27 -4.46 -5.95 -4.88
C LEU A 27 -4.74 -5.34 -6.26
N LEU A 28 -5.67 -4.39 -6.36
CA LEU A 28 -5.98 -3.69 -7.60
C LEU A 28 -4.82 -2.79 -8.04
N ALA A 29 -4.26 -1.99 -7.12
CA ALA A 29 -3.14 -1.09 -7.41
C ALA A 29 -1.92 -1.85 -7.94
N ARG A 30 -1.63 -3.04 -7.39
CA ARG A 30 -0.52 -3.90 -7.83
C ARG A 30 -0.64 -4.39 -9.29
N LYS A 31 -1.82 -4.31 -9.91
CA LYS A 31 -1.97 -4.64 -11.35
C LYS A 31 -1.38 -3.57 -12.26
N TYR A 32 -1.17 -2.36 -11.74
CA TYR A 32 -0.79 -1.18 -12.53
C TYR A 32 0.46 -0.47 -11.99
N ALA A 33 0.92 -0.81 -10.79
CA ALA A 33 2.02 -0.15 -10.12
C ALA A 33 3.08 -1.15 -9.63
N ASP A 34 4.34 -0.81 -9.82
CA ASP A 34 5.50 -1.55 -9.31
C ASP A 34 5.60 -1.44 -7.78
N ARG A 35 5.11 -0.32 -7.24
CA ARG A 35 5.13 -0.02 -5.81
C ARG A 35 3.76 0.45 -5.35
N VAL A 36 3.28 -0.14 -4.26
CA VAL A 36 2.11 0.31 -3.52
C VAL A 36 2.58 0.66 -2.11
N ILE A 37 2.29 1.88 -1.69
CA ILE A 37 2.62 2.43 -0.38
C ILE A 37 1.30 2.73 0.31
N VAL A 38 1.07 2.15 1.48
CA VAL A 38 -0.11 2.44 2.29
C VAL A 38 0.31 3.40 3.40
N VAL A 39 -0.39 4.53 3.51
CA VAL A 39 -0.19 5.52 4.57
C VAL A 39 -1.35 5.35 5.54
N ASP A 40 -1.09 4.67 6.65
CA ASP A 40 -2.06 4.43 7.71
C ASP A 40 -2.06 5.62 8.68
N ASP A 41 -3.16 6.38 8.72
CA ASP A 41 -3.32 7.59 9.53
C ASP A 41 -3.81 7.27 10.95
N GLY A 42 -3.20 6.25 11.58
CA GLY A 42 -3.51 5.85 12.95
C GLY A 42 -4.78 5.02 13.08
N SER A 43 -5.03 4.08 12.16
CA SER A 43 -6.18 3.17 12.28
C SER A 43 -6.15 2.39 13.59
N THR A 44 -7.35 2.14 14.14
CA THR A 44 -7.56 1.34 15.36
C THR A 44 -8.03 -0.08 15.07
N ASP A 45 -8.20 -0.41 13.79
CA ASP A 45 -8.63 -1.70 13.30
C ASP A 45 -7.47 -2.45 12.60
N ARG A 46 -7.79 -3.47 11.79
CA ARG A 46 -6.78 -4.29 11.10
C ARG A 46 -6.31 -3.72 9.76
N THR A 47 -6.52 -2.43 9.49
CA THR A 47 -6.14 -1.81 8.20
C THR A 47 -4.69 -2.08 7.81
N ALA A 48 -3.74 -1.79 8.71
CA ALA A 48 -2.31 -1.99 8.44
C ALA A 48 -1.95 -3.48 8.24
N GLU A 49 -2.55 -4.37 9.04
CA GLU A 49 -2.34 -5.81 8.93
C GLU A 49 -2.82 -6.34 7.56
N LEU A 50 -4.03 -5.98 7.16
CA LEU A 50 -4.64 -6.44 5.91
C LEU A 50 -3.97 -5.82 4.68
N ALA A 51 -3.51 -4.57 4.78
CA ALA A 51 -2.64 -3.96 3.77
C ALA A 51 -1.35 -4.77 3.56
N ALA A 52 -0.71 -5.20 4.67
CA ALA A 52 0.52 -5.99 4.63
C ALA A 52 0.30 -7.33 3.94
N ILE A 53 -0.76 -8.05 4.33
CA ILE A 53 -1.14 -9.34 3.74
C ILE A 53 -1.43 -9.21 2.24
N ALA A 54 -2.04 -8.11 1.80
CA ALA A 54 -2.37 -7.85 0.40
C ALA A 54 -1.15 -7.49 -0.48
N GLY A 55 0.01 -7.23 0.12
CA GLY A 55 1.28 -6.99 -0.58
C GLY A 55 1.79 -5.55 -0.51
N ALA A 56 1.24 -4.72 0.38
CA ALA A 56 1.96 -3.52 0.84
C ALA A 56 3.04 -4.00 1.82
N GLY A 57 4.25 -4.27 1.32
CA GLY A 57 5.33 -4.79 2.17
C GLY A 57 5.56 -3.95 3.44
N PRO A 58 6.17 -4.51 4.50
CA PRO A 58 6.45 -3.78 5.74
C PRO A 58 7.35 -2.55 5.54
N ASP A 59 8.19 -2.53 4.50
CA ASP A 59 8.96 -1.38 4.03
C ASP A 59 8.11 -0.28 3.36
N ARG A 60 6.82 -0.55 3.13
CA ARG A 60 5.89 0.23 2.31
C ARG A 60 4.61 0.61 3.06
N ILE A 61 4.57 0.38 4.37
CA ILE A 61 3.50 0.86 5.25
C ILE A 61 4.08 1.98 6.10
N LEU A 62 3.54 3.19 5.93
CA LEU A 62 3.89 4.33 6.74
C LEU A 62 2.73 4.59 7.70
N SER A 63 2.94 4.31 8.99
CA SER A 63 1.96 4.65 10.02
C SER A 63 2.29 6.04 10.57
N LEU A 64 1.38 6.99 10.40
CA LEU A 64 1.46 8.31 11.01
C LEU A 64 0.67 8.25 12.32
N ARG A 65 1.38 8.41 13.45
CA ARG A 65 0.75 8.57 14.77
C ARG A 65 1.07 9.98 15.25
N SER A 66 0.04 10.76 15.53
CA SER A 66 0.16 12.09 16.16
C SER A 66 0.08 11.98 17.68
#